data_AF-W2CES2-F1
#
_entry.id   AF-W2CES2-F1
#
_cell.length_a   1.000
_cell.length_b   1.000
_cell.length_c   1.000
_cell.angle_alpha   90.00
_cell.angle_beta   90.00
_cell.angle_gamma   90.00
#
_symmetry.space_group_name_H-M   'P 1'
#
loop_
_entity.id
_entity.type
_entity.pdbx_description
1 polymer ?
#
loop_
_entity_poly.entity_id
_entity_poly.type
_entity_poly.pdbx_seq_one_letter_code
_entity_poly.pdbx_strand_id
1 'polypeptide(L)'
;MHRHLSDSFTFCLCLLMAVTATAAVLMANRQWLAGALCATVSLIAAVHTAALYRRNLRKIAFMFDAVDNDDLTFHFSTRRQSPDETLLNESLNRMLGILLQAKADTMERERYYETILRAAGTGIVVVDEKGFVLQCNEEALRLLGLPLFTHVRQLERIDHSLAEGFANLRAGEHYDMAFSNERGGVRLSIHVSKTVLRGRSALLAAINDIRGEMEDTEVETWVRLTRILTHEIMNAVTPIASVSDTLRERFGPTDSELCAGLETISETGKGLMSFVESYRRLTRIPAPQPTLFYVRRFLDRTLRLALPDVVGTTDGSPHITVDIDIRPDDLILYADENLISQVVLNLLRNAVQAIGADRSDGRIRIVAACRADDSVEIEVSDNGAPIPPDVAEHIFTPFFTTKSGGSGIGLSVARQIMRLSGGAISLKRPSPDGLTTFLLRFP
;
A
#
# COMPACT_ATOMS: atom_id res chain seq x y z
N MET A 1 -12.07 49.21 -31.46
CA MET A 1 -10.96 49.24 -30.49
C MET A 1 -9.65 49.73 -31.10
N HIS A 2 -9.11 49.08 -32.15
CA HIS A 2 -7.89 49.59 -32.84
C HIS A 2 -8.05 50.98 -33.49
N ARG A 3 -9.26 51.29 -33.98
CA ARG A 3 -9.58 52.58 -34.63
C ARG A 3 -9.43 53.77 -33.68
N HIS A 4 -10.03 53.78 -32.49
CA HIS A 4 -9.97 54.97 -31.62
C HIS A 4 -8.55 55.34 -31.13
N LEU A 5 -7.70 54.35 -30.84
CA LEU A 5 -6.30 54.58 -30.45
C LEU A 5 -5.43 55.04 -31.63
N SER A 6 -5.63 54.44 -32.82
CA SER A 6 -4.97 54.95 -34.02
C SER A 6 -5.47 56.34 -34.35
N ASP A 7 -6.76 56.62 -34.19
CA ASP A 7 -7.39 57.88 -34.57
C ASP A 7 -6.94 59.02 -33.66
N SER A 8 -6.80 58.80 -32.34
CA SER A 8 -6.27 59.81 -31.41
C SER A 8 -4.79 60.10 -31.65
N PHE A 9 -3.98 59.07 -31.90
CA PHE A 9 -2.55 59.22 -32.16
C PHE A 9 -2.26 59.80 -33.54
N THR A 10 -2.97 59.35 -34.58
CA THR A 10 -2.90 59.92 -35.94
C THR A 10 -3.45 61.33 -35.96
N PHE A 11 -4.49 61.65 -35.18
CA PHE A 11 -4.99 63.02 -35.02
C PHE A 11 -3.94 63.93 -34.36
N CYS A 12 -3.30 63.48 -33.28
CA CYS A 12 -2.17 64.22 -32.68
C CYS A 12 -1.01 64.40 -33.65
N LEU A 13 -0.63 63.35 -34.40
CA LEU A 13 0.45 63.41 -35.38
C LEU A 13 0.12 64.36 -36.55
N CYS A 14 -1.12 64.31 -37.06
CA CYS A 14 -1.62 65.22 -38.09
C CYS A 14 -1.69 66.67 -37.60
N LEU A 15 -2.12 66.89 -36.34
CA LEU A 15 -2.10 68.21 -35.71
C LEU A 15 -0.66 68.73 -35.59
N LEU A 16 0.29 67.89 -35.18
CA LEU A 16 1.70 68.24 -35.06
C LEU A 16 2.31 68.58 -36.42
N MET A 17 2.01 67.78 -37.45
CA MET A 17 2.40 68.07 -38.84
C MET A 17 1.80 69.40 -39.33
N ALA A 18 0.52 69.66 -39.06
CA ALA A 18 -0.14 70.91 -39.43
C ALA A 18 0.43 72.14 -38.70
N VAL A 19 0.77 72.03 -37.41
CA VAL A 19 1.40 73.11 -36.63
C VAL A 19 2.84 73.36 -37.09
N THR A 20 3.59 72.31 -37.46
CA THR A 20 4.92 72.48 -38.06
C THR A 20 4.88 73.12 -39.45
N ALA A 21 3.89 72.76 -40.27
CA ALA A 21 3.69 73.37 -41.59
C ALA A 21 3.28 74.85 -41.50
N THR A 22 2.39 75.20 -40.57
CA THR A 22 1.99 76.59 -40.33
C THR A 22 3.14 77.42 -39.74
N ALA A 23 3.97 76.85 -38.85
CA ALA A 23 5.19 77.49 -38.37
C ALA A 23 6.18 77.80 -39.52
N ALA A 24 6.35 76.86 -40.44
CA ALA A 24 7.22 77.03 -41.61
C ALA A 24 6.71 78.14 -42.57
N VAL A 25 5.40 78.20 -42.80
CA VAL A 25 4.74 79.25 -43.62
C VAL A 25 4.87 80.63 -42.96
N LEU A 26 4.70 80.71 -41.63
CA LEU A 26 4.85 81.95 -40.86
C LEU A 26 6.30 82.48 -40.87
N MET A 27 7.30 81.59 -40.79
CA MET A 27 8.71 81.96 -40.94
C MET A 27 9.03 82.45 -42.36
N ALA A 28 8.43 81.86 -43.40
CA ALA A 28 8.59 82.31 -44.78
C ALA A 28 8.03 83.73 -45.01
N ASN A 29 6.96 84.11 -44.32
CA ASN A 29 6.35 85.46 -44.36
C ASN A 29 7.04 86.53 -43.48
N ARG A 30 8.28 86.29 -43.01
CA ARG A 30 9.07 87.19 -42.15
C ARG A 30 8.46 87.51 -40.77
N GLN A 31 7.49 86.74 -40.29
CA GLN A 31 6.95 86.85 -38.93
C GLN A 31 7.70 85.92 -37.96
N TRP A 32 8.94 86.27 -37.66
CA TRP A 32 9.88 85.42 -36.88
C TRP A 32 9.38 85.08 -35.47
N LEU A 33 8.70 86.00 -34.78
CA LEU A 33 8.19 85.79 -33.42
C LEU A 33 7.06 84.74 -33.37
N ALA A 34 6.12 84.80 -34.30
CA ALA A 34 5.01 83.85 -34.37
C ALA A 34 5.48 82.44 -34.78
N GLY A 35 6.42 82.36 -35.74
CA GLY A 35 7.03 81.11 -36.16
C GLY A 35 7.80 80.40 -35.04
N ALA A 36 8.57 81.15 -34.25
CA ALA A 36 9.32 80.60 -33.10
C ALA A 36 8.38 80.05 -32.00
N LEU A 37 7.26 80.72 -31.75
CA LEU A 37 6.28 80.29 -30.76
C LEU A 37 5.54 79.01 -31.18
N CYS A 38 5.16 78.90 -32.46
CA CYS A 38 4.58 77.65 -32.98
C CYS A 38 5.58 76.49 -33.00
N ALA A 39 6.85 76.75 -33.36
CA ALA A 39 7.90 75.73 -33.36
C ALA A 39 8.18 75.17 -31.95
N THR A 40 8.22 76.04 -30.93
CA THR A 40 8.41 75.63 -29.54
C THR A 40 7.23 74.82 -29.01
N VAL A 41 5.99 75.20 -29.33
CA VAL A 41 4.79 74.43 -28.97
C VAL A 41 4.79 73.05 -29.63
N SER A 42 5.13 72.95 -30.92
CA SER A 42 5.28 71.66 -31.61
C SER A 42 6.37 70.78 -30.99
N LEU A 43 7.51 71.36 -30.61
CA LEU A 43 8.59 70.62 -29.98
C LEU A 43 8.15 70.05 -28.61
N ILE A 44 7.45 70.85 -27.80
CA ILE A 44 6.92 70.42 -26.50
C ILE A 44 5.91 69.27 -26.69
N ALA A 45 4.99 69.40 -27.64
CA ALA A 45 4.02 68.35 -27.96
C ALA A 45 4.70 67.05 -28.44
N ALA A 46 5.73 67.16 -29.28
CA ALA A 46 6.51 66.02 -29.78
C ALA A 46 7.27 65.30 -28.66
N VAL A 47 7.92 66.08 -27.77
CA VAL A 47 8.61 65.52 -26.60
C VAL A 47 7.62 64.84 -25.66
N HIS A 48 6.44 65.43 -25.44
CA HIS A 48 5.43 64.86 -24.55
C HIS A 48 4.86 63.54 -25.07
N THR A 49 4.49 63.47 -26.35
CA THR A 49 4.02 62.24 -27.02
C THR A 49 5.09 61.16 -27.06
N ALA A 50 6.34 61.50 -27.37
CA ALA A 50 7.45 60.55 -27.33
C ALA A 50 7.76 60.05 -25.90
N ALA A 51 7.58 60.88 -24.88
CA ALA A 51 7.71 60.47 -23.48
C ALA A 51 6.61 59.48 -23.08
N LEU A 52 5.36 59.74 -23.49
CA LEU A 52 4.21 58.86 -23.24
C LEU A 52 4.39 57.50 -23.92
N TYR A 53 4.80 57.49 -25.18
CA TYR A 53 5.09 56.25 -25.92
C TYR A 53 6.19 55.42 -25.25
N ARG A 54 7.32 56.06 -24.89
CA ARG A 54 8.42 55.38 -24.17
C ARG A 54 8.02 54.85 -22.80
N ARG A 55 7.04 55.49 -22.14
CA ARG A 55 6.52 55.02 -20.84
C ARG A 55 5.65 53.77 -21.02
N ASN A 56 4.77 53.77 -22.02
CA ASN A 56 3.94 52.60 -22.35
C ASN A 56 4.77 51.42 -22.83
N LEU A 57 5.78 51.65 -23.67
CA LEU A 57 6.68 50.60 -24.15
C LEU A 57 7.47 49.96 -22.99
N ARG A 58 7.91 50.77 -22.02
CA ARG A 58 8.56 50.26 -20.80
C ARG A 58 7.65 49.39 -19.94
N LYS A 59 6.35 49.71 -19.83
CA LYS A 59 5.39 48.86 -19.09
C LYS A 59 5.22 47.49 -19.75
N ILE A 60 5.15 47.46 -21.08
CA ILE A 60 5.05 46.21 -21.84
C ILE A 60 6.35 45.40 -21.69
N ALA A 61 7.51 46.03 -21.84
CA ALA A 61 8.79 45.38 -21.63
C ALA A 61 8.91 44.81 -20.22
N PHE A 62 8.54 45.58 -19.20
CA PHE A 62 8.49 45.11 -17.81
C PHE A 62 7.58 43.89 -17.63
N MET A 63 6.41 43.86 -18.29
CA MET A 63 5.52 42.70 -18.23
C MET A 63 6.20 41.44 -18.81
N PHE A 64 6.87 41.56 -19.95
CA PHE A 64 7.59 40.43 -20.55
C PHE A 64 8.77 39.98 -19.68
N ASP A 65 9.58 40.92 -19.18
CA ASP A 65 10.69 40.61 -18.28
C ASP A 65 10.19 39.91 -17.00
N ALA A 66 9.04 40.32 -16.48
CA ALA A 66 8.45 39.70 -15.30
C ALA A 66 7.88 38.30 -15.59
N VAL A 67 7.28 38.08 -16.77
CA VAL A 67 6.83 36.76 -17.23
C VAL A 67 8.00 35.80 -17.43
N ASP A 68 9.10 36.25 -18.03
CA ASP A 68 10.31 35.43 -18.22
C ASP A 68 10.97 35.05 -16.89
N ASN A 69 10.85 35.92 -15.88
CA ASN A 69 11.32 35.67 -14.52
C ASN A 69 10.29 34.98 -13.61
N ASP A 70 9.14 34.57 -14.15
CA ASP A 70 8.04 33.91 -13.46
C ASP A 70 7.46 34.69 -12.25
N ASP A 71 7.66 36.01 -12.22
CA ASP A 71 7.11 36.94 -11.22
C ASP A 71 5.83 37.60 -11.76
N LEU A 72 4.69 36.96 -11.52
CA LEU A 72 3.37 37.42 -12.00
C LEU A 72 2.61 38.24 -10.94
N THR A 73 3.29 38.70 -9.89
CA THR A 73 2.66 39.29 -8.70
C THR A 73 2.36 40.80 -8.82
N PHE A 74 2.64 41.40 -9.98
CA PHE A 74 2.48 42.83 -10.20
C PHE A 74 1.12 43.17 -10.81
N HIS A 75 0.67 44.42 -10.65
CA HIS A 75 -0.57 44.90 -11.25
C HIS A 75 -0.38 46.33 -11.76
N PHE A 76 -0.89 46.64 -12.95
CA PHE A 76 -0.84 48.00 -13.49
C PHE A 76 -1.99 48.83 -12.91
N SER A 77 -1.69 49.96 -12.28
CA SER A 77 -2.69 50.82 -11.63
C SER A 77 -3.62 51.50 -12.66
N THR A 78 -4.94 51.47 -12.46
CA THR A 78 -5.93 52.12 -13.34
C THR A 78 -6.47 53.46 -12.80
N ARG A 79 -6.04 53.90 -11.63
CA ARG A 79 -6.59 55.10 -10.94
C ARG A 79 -5.82 56.36 -11.34
N ARG A 80 -6.54 57.44 -11.72
CA ARG A 80 -6.00 58.77 -12.09
C ARG A 80 -5.03 58.77 -13.29
N GLN A 81 -5.39 58.10 -14.38
CA GLN A 81 -4.62 58.13 -15.63
C GLN A 81 -5.45 58.66 -16.80
N SER A 82 -4.79 58.96 -17.92
CA SER A 82 -5.52 59.33 -19.14
C SER A 82 -6.42 58.18 -19.59
N PRO A 83 -7.50 58.44 -20.35
CA PRO A 83 -8.40 57.39 -20.84
C PRO A 83 -7.66 56.27 -21.59
N ASP A 84 -6.66 56.64 -22.41
CA ASP A 84 -5.85 55.70 -23.19
C ASP A 84 -4.92 54.85 -22.31
N GLU A 85 -4.30 55.43 -21.27
CA GLU A 85 -3.47 54.69 -20.32
C GLU A 85 -4.29 53.71 -19.47
N THR A 86 -5.52 54.10 -19.12
CA THR A 86 -6.44 53.25 -18.35
C THR A 86 -6.80 52.01 -19.16
N LEU A 87 -7.14 52.18 -20.45
CA LEU A 87 -7.51 51.09 -21.34
C LEU A 87 -6.34 50.13 -21.63
N LEU A 88 -5.10 50.64 -21.77
CA LEU A 88 -3.90 49.82 -21.90
C LEU A 88 -3.65 49.00 -20.64
N ASN A 89 -3.68 49.63 -19.45
CA ASN A 89 -3.43 48.93 -18.20
C ASN A 89 -4.51 47.87 -17.93
N GLU A 90 -5.79 48.15 -18.22
CA GLU A 90 -6.87 47.14 -18.16
C GLU A 90 -6.60 45.96 -19.08
N SER A 91 -6.15 46.21 -20.31
CA SER A 91 -5.81 45.14 -21.26
C SER A 91 -4.63 44.29 -20.79
N LEU A 92 -3.59 44.93 -20.23
CA LEU A 92 -2.43 44.23 -19.66
C LEU A 92 -2.82 43.40 -18.42
N ASN A 93 -3.61 43.95 -17.51
CA ASN A 93 -4.10 43.23 -16.34
C ASN A 93 -5.01 42.05 -16.74
N ARG A 94 -5.84 42.22 -17.78
CA ARG A 94 -6.65 41.12 -18.33
C ARG A 94 -5.77 40.01 -18.89
N MET A 95 -4.71 40.34 -19.63
CA MET A 95 -3.75 39.35 -20.12
C MET A 95 -3.04 38.63 -18.97
N LEU A 96 -2.61 39.36 -17.94
CA LEU A 96 -2.00 38.78 -16.75
C LEU A 96 -2.96 37.80 -16.04
N GLY A 97 -4.24 38.17 -15.91
CA GLY A 97 -5.26 37.29 -15.35
C GLY A 97 -5.43 35.99 -16.14
N ILE A 98 -5.44 36.07 -17.48
CA ILE A 98 -5.52 34.89 -18.35
C ILE A 98 -4.28 33.99 -18.16
N LEU A 99 -3.08 34.57 -18.07
CA LEU A 99 -1.84 33.81 -17.86
C LEU A 99 -1.80 33.13 -16.48
N LEU A 100 -2.17 33.86 -15.42
CA LEU A 100 -2.27 33.32 -14.07
C LEU A 100 -3.25 32.15 -14.01
N GLN A 101 -4.41 32.30 -14.65
CA GLN A 101 -5.41 31.24 -14.71
C GLN A 101 -4.92 30.02 -15.51
N ALA A 102 -4.31 30.23 -16.69
CA ALA A 102 -3.73 29.13 -17.46
C ALA A 102 -2.63 28.38 -16.69
N LYS A 103 -1.80 29.08 -15.91
CA LYS A 103 -0.78 28.48 -15.04
C LYS A 103 -1.43 27.68 -13.90
N ALA A 104 -2.42 28.25 -13.22
CA ALA A 104 -3.17 27.57 -12.16
C ALA A 104 -3.85 26.30 -12.68
N ASP A 105 -4.54 26.37 -13.81
CA ASP A 105 -5.19 25.22 -14.46
C ASP A 105 -4.18 24.12 -14.83
N THR A 106 -2.96 24.49 -15.21
CA THR A 106 -1.89 23.54 -15.53
C THR A 106 -1.37 22.84 -14.27
N MET A 107 -1.11 23.60 -13.20
CA MET A 107 -0.67 23.07 -11.91
C MET A 107 -1.72 22.17 -11.25
N GLU A 108 -3.00 22.55 -11.33
CA GLU A 108 -4.11 21.73 -10.82
C GLU A 108 -4.19 20.39 -11.56
N ARG A 109 -4.02 20.41 -12.88
CA ARG A 109 -4.03 19.18 -13.70
C ARG A 109 -2.84 18.27 -13.41
N GLU A 110 -1.66 18.83 -13.19
CA GLU A 110 -0.47 18.08 -12.79
C GLU A 110 -0.69 17.38 -11.44
N ARG A 111 -1.18 18.12 -10.44
CA ARG A 111 -1.50 17.57 -9.11
C ARG A 111 -2.61 16.51 -9.16
N TYR A 112 -3.59 16.69 -10.05
CA TYR A 112 -4.64 15.70 -10.30
C TYR A 112 -4.05 14.39 -10.84
N TYR A 113 -3.14 14.46 -11.82
CA TYR A 113 -2.46 13.26 -12.34
C TYR A 113 -1.59 12.58 -11.29
N GLU A 114 -0.83 13.34 -10.49
CA GLU A 114 -0.04 12.77 -9.38
C GLU A 114 -0.93 12.02 -8.37
N THR A 115 -2.09 12.58 -8.04
CA THR A 115 -3.04 11.95 -7.12
C THR A 115 -3.61 10.65 -7.68
N ILE A 116 -3.96 10.61 -8.97
CA ILE A 116 -4.44 9.38 -9.64
C ILE A 116 -3.36 8.30 -9.60
N LEU A 117 -2.13 8.64 -9.99
CA LEU A 117 -1.02 7.68 -10.02
C LEU A 117 -0.72 7.11 -8.63
N ARG A 118 -0.79 7.97 -7.60
CA ARG A 118 -0.60 7.57 -6.21
C ARG A 118 -1.72 6.66 -5.70
N ALA A 119 -2.97 6.98 -6.01
CA ALA A 119 -4.13 6.18 -5.60
C ALA A 119 -4.16 4.81 -6.29
N ALA A 120 -3.74 4.73 -7.55
CA ALA A 120 -3.62 3.47 -8.29
C ALA A 120 -2.43 2.60 -7.83
N GLY A 121 -1.51 3.14 -7.02
CA GLY A 121 -0.31 2.42 -6.59
C GLY A 121 0.66 2.08 -7.73
N THR A 122 0.53 2.74 -8.89
CA THR A 122 1.32 2.44 -10.09
C THR A 122 2.58 3.28 -10.14
N GLY A 123 3.73 2.61 -10.17
CA GLY A 123 5.01 3.23 -10.49
C GLY A 123 5.13 3.51 -11.99
N ILE A 124 5.50 4.73 -12.38
CA ILE A 124 5.81 5.06 -13.78
C ILE A 124 7.28 5.41 -13.88
N VAL A 125 7.97 4.76 -14.81
CA VAL A 125 9.35 5.04 -15.18
C VAL A 125 9.43 5.24 -16.69
N VAL A 126 10.01 6.35 -17.12
CA VAL A 126 10.30 6.63 -18.52
C VAL A 126 11.80 6.49 -18.76
N VAL A 127 12.20 5.62 -19.69
CA VAL A 127 13.60 5.27 -19.95
C VAL A 127 13.94 5.53 -21.42
N ASP A 128 15.12 6.10 -21.67
CA ASP A 128 15.69 6.27 -23.01
C ASP A 128 16.28 4.95 -23.55
N GLU A 129 16.59 4.89 -24.85
CA GLU A 129 17.16 3.71 -25.52
C GLU A 129 18.50 3.24 -24.92
N LYS A 130 19.18 4.13 -24.18
CA LYS A 130 20.45 3.84 -23.49
C LYS A 130 20.29 3.38 -22.04
N GLY A 131 19.06 3.31 -21.51
CA GLY A 131 18.80 2.93 -20.12
C GLY A 131 18.82 4.09 -19.10
N PHE A 132 18.83 5.35 -19.56
CA PHE A 132 18.72 6.52 -18.69
C PHE A 132 17.26 6.79 -18.34
N VAL A 133 16.97 7.03 -17.06
CA VAL A 133 15.63 7.37 -16.59
C VAL A 133 15.39 8.86 -16.83
N LEU A 134 14.44 9.18 -17.70
CA LEU A 134 14.05 10.55 -18.03
C LEU A 134 13.08 11.13 -17.01
N GLN A 135 12.18 10.29 -16.50
CA GLN A 135 11.17 10.68 -15.52
C GLN A 135 10.77 9.46 -14.68
N CYS A 136 10.57 9.64 -13.38
CA CYS A 136 9.98 8.62 -12.51
C CYS A 136 9.03 9.29 -11.50
N ASN A 137 7.97 8.59 -11.12
CA ASN A 137 7.11 9.04 -10.02
C ASN A 137 7.58 8.50 -8.66
N GLU A 138 7.04 9.06 -7.57
CA GLU A 138 7.36 8.65 -6.21
C GLU A 138 6.98 7.18 -5.92
N GLU A 139 5.87 6.69 -6.49
CA GLU A 139 5.47 5.29 -6.27
C GLU A 139 6.44 4.30 -6.92
N ALA A 140 7.04 4.62 -8.08
CA ALA A 140 8.10 3.78 -8.66
C ALA A 140 9.33 3.71 -7.74
N LEU A 141 9.73 4.84 -7.16
CA LEU A 141 10.82 4.91 -6.18
C LEU A 141 10.51 4.06 -4.94
N ARG A 142 9.26 4.14 -4.44
CA ARG A 142 8.80 3.35 -3.29
C ARG A 142 8.75 1.85 -3.58
N LEU A 143 8.23 1.45 -4.76
CA LEU A 143 8.14 0.04 -5.18
C LEU A 143 9.52 -0.58 -5.40
N LEU A 144 10.45 0.18 -6.01
CA LEU A 144 11.83 -0.25 -6.23
C LEU A 144 12.70 -0.10 -4.98
N GLY A 145 12.27 0.67 -3.99
CA GLY A 145 13.03 0.93 -2.76
C GLY A 145 14.26 1.83 -2.97
N LEU A 146 14.22 2.71 -3.97
CA LEU A 146 15.31 3.63 -4.28
C LEU A 146 14.95 5.07 -3.89
N PRO A 147 15.88 5.85 -3.31
CA PRO A 147 15.64 7.27 -3.05
C PRO A 147 15.72 8.12 -4.33
N LEU A 148 16.50 7.68 -5.32
CA LEU A 148 16.66 8.33 -6.61
C LEU A 148 16.93 7.27 -7.68
N PHE A 149 16.24 7.37 -8.81
CA PHE A 149 16.40 6.44 -9.93
C PHE A 149 16.74 7.19 -11.22
N THR A 150 18.02 7.20 -11.56
CA THR A 150 18.58 7.93 -12.73
C THR A 150 19.00 7.00 -13.86
N HIS A 151 19.33 5.75 -13.57
CA HIS A 151 19.84 4.80 -14.56
C HIS A 151 19.48 3.36 -14.18
N VAL A 152 19.10 2.55 -15.17
CA VAL A 152 18.68 1.15 -14.99
C VAL A 152 19.71 0.30 -14.22
N ARG A 153 21.02 0.47 -14.50
CA ARG A 153 22.11 -0.19 -13.74
C ARG A 153 22.07 -0.01 -12.22
N GLN A 154 21.40 1.02 -11.68
CA GLN A 154 21.26 1.17 -10.23
C GLN A 154 20.44 0.03 -9.60
N LEU A 155 19.59 -0.63 -10.39
CA LEU A 155 18.83 -1.80 -9.97
C LEU A 155 19.72 -3.01 -9.70
N GLU A 156 20.94 -3.08 -10.27
CA GLU A 156 21.89 -4.19 -10.01
C GLU A 156 22.29 -4.28 -8.53
N ARG A 157 22.19 -3.16 -7.79
CA ARG A 157 22.45 -3.13 -6.34
C ARG A 157 21.35 -3.78 -5.51
N ILE A 158 20.15 -3.88 -6.05
CA ILE A 158 19.00 -4.50 -5.39
C ILE A 158 18.89 -5.95 -5.85
N ASP A 159 18.82 -6.16 -7.16
CA ASP A 159 18.67 -7.48 -7.74
C ASP A 159 19.17 -7.49 -9.19
N HIS A 160 19.96 -8.51 -9.54
CA HIS A 160 20.55 -8.62 -10.87
C HIS A 160 19.50 -8.94 -11.94
N SER A 161 18.49 -9.75 -11.60
CA SER A 161 17.42 -10.13 -12.54
C SER A 161 16.51 -8.95 -12.88
N LEU A 162 16.25 -8.07 -11.91
CA LEU A 162 15.50 -6.84 -12.13
C LEU A 162 16.23 -5.89 -13.08
N ALA A 163 17.55 -5.75 -12.92
CA ALA A 163 18.37 -4.92 -13.80
C ALA A 163 18.42 -5.46 -15.24
N GLU A 164 18.60 -6.76 -15.42
CA GLU A 164 18.56 -7.41 -16.74
C GLU A 164 17.17 -7.29 -17.38
N GLY A 165 16.11 -7.44 -16.59
CA GLY A 165 14.73 -7.26 -17.05
C GLY A 165 14.49 -5.85 -17.57
N PHE A 166 14.91 -4.83 -16.82
CA PHE A 166 14.80 -3.43 -17.25
C PHE A 166 15.69 -3.10 -18.46
N ALA A 167 16.85 -3.75 -18.59
CA ALA A 167 17.75 -3.55 -19.73
C ALA A 167 17.20 -4.17 -21.03
N ASN A 168 16.38 -5.22 -20.92
CA ASN A 168 15.80 -5.95 -22.05
C ASN A 168 14.35 -5.57 -22.36
N LEU A 169 13.83 -4.47 -21.80
CA LEU A 169 12.45 -4.05 -22.01
C LEU A 169 12.13 -3.77 -23.49
N ARG A 170 11.07 -4.40 -23.98
CA ARG A 170 10.52 -4.17 -25.32
C ARG A 170 9.14 -3.55 -25.25
N ALA A 171 8.86 -2.65 -26.19
CA ALA A 171 7.55 -2.01 -26.27
C ALA A 171 6.46 -3.04 -26.60
N GLY A 172 5.36 -3.00 -25.85
CA GLY A 172 4.21 -3.90 -25.99
C GLY A 172 4.34 -5.23 -25.25
N GLU A 173 5.44 -5.44 -24.53
CA GLU A 173 5.64 -6.64 -23.71
C GLU A 173 5.25 -6.38 -22.24
N HIS A 174 4.88 -7.48 -21.60
CA HIS A 174 4.51 -7.55 -20.19
C HIS A 174 5.50 -8.47 -19.48
N TYR A 175 6.03 -8.02 -18.35
CA TYR A 175 7.03 -8.76 -17.59
C TYR A 175 6.59 -8.89 -16.14
N ASP A 176 6.62 -10.13 -15.64
CA ASP A 176 6.46 -10.42 -14.23
C ASP A 176 7.84 -10.68 -13.61
N MET A 177 8.20 -9.87 -12.62
CA MET A 177 9.50 -9.96 -11.95
C MET A 177 9.30 -10.09 -10.44
N ALA A 178 10.06 -10.98 -9.82
CA ALA A 178 10.07 -11.13 -8.37
C ALA A 178 11.48 -10.85 -7.85
N PHE A 179 11.59 -10.02 -6.83
CA PHE A 179 12.87 -9.72 -6.17
C PHE A 179 12.66 -9.53 -4.67
N SER A 180 13.71 -9.67 -3.87
CA SER A 180 13.61 -9.44 -2.42
C SER A 180 14.25 -8.11 -2.05
N ASN A 181 13.52 -7.28 -1.30
CA ASN A 181 14.05 -6.07 -0.70
C ASN A 181 14.05 -6.21 0.84
N GLU A 182 14.62 -5.25 1.57
CA GLU A 182 14.65 -5.18 3.04
C GLU A 182 13.26 -5.31 3.70
N ARG A 183 12.19 -5.09 2.93
CA ARG A 183 10.78 -5.22 3.35
C ARG A 183 10.13 -6.57 3.00
N GLY A 184 10.88 -7.53 2.45
CA GLY A 184 10.41 -8.85 2.02
C GLY A 184 10.41 -9.05 0.49
N GLY A 185 9.98 -10.23 0.04
CA GLY A 185 9.88 -10.59 -1.38
C GLY A 185 8.77 -9.82 -2.09
N VAL A 186 9.10 -9.02 -3.10
CA VAL A 186 8.25 -8.18 -3.96
C VAL A 186 7.97 -8.86 -5.29
N ARG A 187 6.72 -8.82 -5.78
CA ARG A 187 6.36 -9.28 -7.11
C ARG A 187 5.74 -8.12 -7.91
N LEU A 188 6.44 -7.72 -8.96
CA LEU A 188 6.07 -6.61 -9.82
C LEU A 188 5.56 -7.11 -11.16
N SER A 189 4.46 -6.51 -11.58
CA SER A 189 3.93 -6.57 -12.94
C SER A 189 4.36 -5.30 -13.67
N ILE A 190 5.11 -5.45 -14.77
CA ILE A 190 5.66 -4.35 -15.55
C ILE A 190 5.05 -4.36 -16.95
N HIS A 191 4.33 -3.30 -17.30
CA HIS A 191 3.79 -3.10 -18.64
C HIS A 191 4.56 -2.01 -19.38
N VAL A 192 5.13 -2.35 -20.53
CA VAL A 192 5.98 -1.42 -21.28
C VAL A 192 5.26 -0.93 -22.54
N SER A 193 5.16 0.38 -22.69
CA SER A 193 4.65 1.02 -23.91
C SER A 193 5.69 1.98 -24.50
N LYS A 194 5.63 2.19 -25.81
CA LYS A 194 6.49 3.18 -26.47
C LYS A 194 5.86 4.56 -26.34
N THR A 195 6.65 5.54 -25.94
CA THR A 195 6.22 6.94 -25.85
C THR A 195 7.25 7.86 -26.53
N VAL A 196 6.86 9.12 -26.78
CA VAL A 196 7.75 10.14 -27.31
C VAL A 196 7.82 11.27 -26.30
N LEU A 197 9.00 11.47 -25.71
CA LEU A 197 9.25 12.54 -24.75
C LEU A 197 10.22 13.55 -25.35
N ARG A 198 9.81 14.82 -25.45
CA ARG A 198 10.61 15.92 -26.03
C ARG A 198 11.19 15.58 -27.43
N GLY A 199 10.41 14.86 -28.25
CA GLY A 199 10.79 14.47 -29.61
C GLY A 199 11.75 13.27 -29.72
N ARG A 200 12.07 12.60 -28.60
CA ARG A 200 12.86 11.36 -28.58
C ARG A 200 11.99 10.16 -28.24
N SER A 201 12.27 9.03 -28.90
CA SER A 201 11.65 7.74 -28.59
C SER A 201 12.09 7.29 -27.19
N ALA A 202 11.13 6.98 -26.32
CA ALA A 202 11.37 6.48 -24.98
C ALA A 202 10.42 5.32 -24.66
N LEU A 203 10.77 4.52 -23.66
CA LEU A 203 9.94 3.45 -23.14
C LEU A 203 9.29 3.90 -21.83
N LEU A 204 7.98 3.77 -21.73
CA LEU A 204 7.23 3.98 -20.51
C LEU A 204 6.93 2.62 -19.88
N ALA A 205 7.54 2.37 -18.73
CA ALA A 205 7.29 1.20 -17.90
C ALA A 205 6.33 1.58 -16.76
N ALA A 206 5.15 0.97 -16.77
CA ALA A 206 4.20 1.03 -15.66
C ALA A 206 4.39 -0.21 -14.79
N ILE A 207 4.60 0.00 -13.48
CA ILE A 207 5.02 -1.00 -12.50
C ILE A 207 3.94 -1.09 -11.42
N ASN A 208 3.38 -2.27 -11.19
CA ASN A 208 2.39 -2.53 -10.14
C ASN A 208 2.85 -3.66 -9.23
N ASP A 209 2.59 -3.57 -7.92
CA ASP A 209 2.78 -4.68 -6.98
C ASP A 209 1.54 -5.59 -7.01
N ILE A 210 1.73 -6.85 -7.39
CA ILE A 210 0.64 -7.83 -7.57
C ILE A 210 0.53 -8.83 -6.41
N ARG A 211 1.28 -8.64 -5.31
CA ARG A 211 1.29 -9.58 -4.18
C ARG A 211 -0.08 -9.80 -3.55
N GLY A 212 -0.84 -8.74 -3.29
CA GLY A 212 -2.10 -8.83 -2.56
C GLY A 212 -3.25 -9.40 -3.41
N GLU A 213 -3.40 -8.94 -4.65
CA GLU A 213 -4.61 -9.26 -5.44
C GLU A 213 -4.63 -10.70 -5.97
N MET A 214 -3.49 -11.28 -6.34
CA MET A 214 -3.44 -12.65 -6.86
C MET A 214 -3.52 -13.69 -5.74
N GLU A 215 -2.82 -13.49 -4.62
CA GLU A 215 -2.85 -14.43 -3.50
C GLU A 215 -4.25 -14.50 -2.87
N ASP A 216 -4.93 -13.36 -2.68
CA ASP A 216 -6.24 -13.35 -2.05
C ASP A 216 -7.35 -13.95 -2.92
N THR A 217 -7.35 -13.67 -4.24
CA THR A 217 -8.36 -14.23 -5.16
C THR A 217 -8.14 -15.72 -5.44
N GLU A 218 -6.88 -16.15 -5.58
CA GLU A 218 -6.54 -17.56 -5.73
C GLU A 218 -6.86 -18.34 -4.44
N VAL A 219 -6.48 -17.82 -3.27
CA VAL A 219 -6.81 -18.42 -1.97
C VAL A 219 -8.32 -18.45 -1.75
N GLU A 220 -9.06 -17.39 -2.06
CA GLU A 220 -10.53 -17.38 -1.92
C GLU A 220 -11.18 -18.44 -2.81
N THR A 221 -10.70 -18.57 -4.05
CA THR A 221 -11.20 -19.57 -5.00
C THR A 221 -10.87 -20.99 -4.52
N TRP A 222 -9.64 -21.22 -4.04
CA TRP A 222 -9.24 -22.49 -3.43
C TRP A 222 -10.04 -22.83 -2.17
N VAL A 223 -10.33 -21.84 -1.32
CA VAL A 223 -11.18 -22.00 -0.13
C VAL A 223 -12.62 -22.33 -0.52
N ARG A 224 -13.17 -21.67 -1.56
CA ARG A 224 -14.51 -21.92 -2.07
C ARG A 224 -14.62 -23.32 -2.70
N LEU A 225 -13.67 -23.71 -3.54
CA LEU A 225 -13.61 -25.04 -4.16
C LEU A 225 -13.43 -26.12 -3.10
N THR A 226 -12.55 -25.90 -2.13
CA THR A 226 -12.37 -26.78 -0.97
C THR A 226 -13.68 -26.98 -0.21
N ARG A 227 -14.46 -25.91 0.02
CA ARG A 227 -15.73 -25.97 0.74
C ARG A 227 -16.77 -26.84 0.03
N ILE A 228 -16.85 -26.74 -1.30
CA ILE A 228 -17.76 -27.56 -2.11
C ILE A 228 -17.28 -29.01 -2.12
N LEU A 229 -16.00 -29.26 -2.37
CA LEU A 229 -15.41 -30.60 -2.37
C LEU A 229 -15.58 -31.32 -1.03
N THR A 230 -15.38 -30.60 0.09
CA THR A 230 -15.60 -31.11 1.45
C THR A 230 -17.05 -31.58 1.63
N HIS A 231 -18.01 -30.80 1.16
CA HIS A 231 -19.43 -31.14 1.25
C HIS A 231 -19.78 -32.37 0.38
N GLU A 232 -19.28 -32.42 -0.85
CA GLU A 232 -19.50 -33.54 -1.77
C GLU A 232 -18.83 -34.84 -1.30
N ILE A 233 -17.62 -34.78 -0.73
CA ILE A 233 -16.94 -35.95 -0.16
C ILE A 233 -17.72 -36.47 1.05
N MET A 234 -18.17 -35.60 1.97
CA MET A 234 -18.98 -36.03 3.11
C MET A 234 -20.29 -36.67 2.65
N ASN A 235 -20.95 -36.11 1.63
CA ASN A 235 -22.19 -36.66 1.09
C ASN A 235 -22.00 -38.04 0.43
N ALA A 236 -20.84 -38.30 -0.17
CA ALA A 236 -20.51 -39.60 -0.77
C ALA A 236 -20.07 -40.64 0.29
N VAL A 237 -19.37 -40.21 1.35
CA VAL A 237 -18.74 -41.11 2.33
C VAL A 237 -19.67 -41.48 3.48
N THR A 238 -20.53 -40.55 3.94
CA THR A 238 -21.49 -40.81 5.03
C THR A 238 -22.38 -42.03 4.76
N PRO A 239 -23.00 -42.17 3.56
CA PRO A 239 -23.85 -43.32 3.26
C PRO A 239 -23.05 -44.62 3.16
N ILE A 240 -21.82 -44.58 2.62
CA ILE A 240 -20.94 -45.76 2.52
C ILE A 240 -20.60 -46.30 3.91
N ALA A 241 -20.21 -45.42 4.85
CA ALA A 241 -19.95 -45.81 6.23
C ALA A 241 -21.22 -46.33 6.93
N SER A 242 -22.36 -45.66 6.74
CA SER A 242 -23.64 -46.04 7.34
C SER A 242 -24.18 -47.37 6.83
N VAL A 243 -24.11 -47.62 5.51
CA VAL A 243 -24.54 -48.89 4.91
C VAL A 243 -23.61 -50.02 5.34
N SER A 244 -22.30 -49.75 5.47
CA SER A 244 -21.34 -50.73 5.95
C SER A 244 -21.59 -51.13 7.41
N ASP A 245 -21.84 -50.14 8.29
CA ASP A 245 -22.21 -50.38 9.69
C ASP A 245 -23.54 -51.16 9.79
N THR A 246 -24.55 -50.82 8.96
CA THR A 246 -25.87 -51.50 8.94
C THR A 246 -25.77 -52.95 8.43
N LEU A 247 -24.93 -53.21 7.43
CA LEU A 247 -24.69 -54.57 6.93
C LEU A 247 -23.96 -55.40 7.99
N ARG A 248 -22.99 -54.82 8.72
CA ARG A 248 -22.30 -55.50 9.82
C ARG A 248 -23.25 -55.92 10.94
N GLU A 249 -24.17 -55.04 11.35
CA GLU A 249 -25.17 -55.35 12.38
C GLU A 249 -26.17 -56.45 11.95
N ARG A 250 -26.46 -56.55 10.65
CA ARG A 250 -27.51 -57.44 10.13
C ARG A 250 -27.03 -58.87 9.84
N PHE A 251 -25.77 -59.06 9.43
CA PHE A 251 -25.26 -60.37 9.01
C PHE A 251 -24.56 -61.18 10.13
N GLY A 252 -24.27 -60.56 11.28
CA GLY A 252 -23.62 -61.24 12.42
C GLY A 252 -22.25 -61.84 12.07
N PRO A 253 -21.57 -62.52 13.01
CA PRO A 253 -20.19 -63.02 12.85
C PRO A 253 -20.09 -64.29 11.98
N THR A 254 -21.08 -64.56 11.12
CA THR A 254 -21.20 -65.84 10.41
C THR A 254 -20.24 -65.94 9.23
N ASP A 255 -19.82 -64.80 8.66
CA ASP A 255 -18.91 -64.73 7.52
C ASP A 255 -17.77 -63.74 7.82
N SER A 256 -16.67 -64.29 8.34
CA SER A 256 -15.54 -63.51 8.90
C SER A 256 -14.88 -62.57 7.87
N GLU A 257 -14.84 -62.96 6.59
CA GLU A 257 -14.26 -62.13 5.52
C GLU A 257 -15.17 -60.96 5.16
N LEU A 258 -16.50 -61.16 5.17
CA LEU A 258 -17.48 -60.11 4.89
C LEU A 258 -17.51 -59.07 6.01
N CYS A 259 -17.46 -59.51 7.27
CA CYS A 259 -17.37 -58.61 8.43
C CYS A 259 -16.06 -57.80 8.41
N ALA A 260 -14.92 -58.42 8.11
CA ALA A 260 -13.64 -57.73 7.99
C ALA A 260 -13.61 -56.70 6.85
N GLY A 261 -14.22 -57.03 5.70
CA GLY A 261 -14.38 -56.09 4.58
C GLY A 261 -15.27 -54.89 4.92
N LEU A 262 -16.40 -55.12 5.60
CA LEU A 262 -17.32 -54.06 6.04
C LEU A 262 -16.72 -53.17 7.14
N GLU A 263 -15.93 -53.77 8.05
CA GLU A 263 -15.17 -53.04 9.07
C GLU A 263 -14.13 -52.13 8.43
N THR A 264 -13.36 -52.65 7.46
CA THR A 264 -12.38 -51.86 6.70
C THR A 264 -13.03 -50.69 5.97
N ILE A 265 -14.19 -50.88 5.34
CA ILE A 265 -14.93 -49.80 4.66
C ILE A 265 -15.46 -48.76 5.67
N SER A 266 -15.98 -49.20 6.81
CA SER A 266 -16.48 -48.31 7.87
C SER A 266 -15.35 -47.48 8.49
N GLU A 267 -14.21 -48.09 8.81
CA GLU A 267 -13.02 -47.40 9.33
C GLU A 267 -12.43 -46.43 8.32
N THR A 268 -12.33 -46.84 7.05
CA THR A 268 -11.86 -45.96 5.96
C THR A 268 -12.80 -44.77 5.77
N GLY A 269 -14.12 -44.98 5.82
CA GLY A 269 -15.11 -43.91 5.73
C GLY A 269 -15.03 -42.93 6.90
N LYS A 270 -14.91 -43.43 8.13
CA LYS A 270 -14.73 -42.61 9.34
C LYS A 270 -13.41 -41.83 9.31
N GLY A 271 -12.33 -42.44 8.83
CA GLY A 271 -11.04 -41.78 8.62
C GLY A 271 -11.14 -40.63 7.61
N LEU A 272 -11.80 -40.85 6.48
CA LEU A 272 -11.99 -39.82 5.45
C LEU A 272 -12.89 -38.67 5.94
N MET A 273 -13.94 -38.96 6.70
CA MET A 273 -14.75 -37.92 7.37
C MET A 273 -13.91 -37.07 8.30
N SER A 274 -13.10 -37.70 9.16
CA SER A 274 -12.21 -36.99 10.08
C SER A 274 -11.19 -36.11 9.34
N PHE A 275 -10.63 -36.61 8.23
CA PHE A 275 -9.72 -35.86 7.37
C PHE A 275 -10.39 -34.62 6.76
N VAL A 276 -11.60 -34.79 6.21
CA VAL A 276 -12.37 -33.71 5.58
C VAL A 276 -12.81 -32.65 6.60
N GLU A 277 -13.27 -33.08 7.78
CA GLU A 277 -13.61 -32.21 8.91
C GLU A 277 -12.38 -31.41 9.39
N SER A 278 -11.23 -32.08 9.46
CA SER A 278 -9.93 -31.49 9.81
C SER A 278 -9.54 -30.43 8.77
N TYR A 279 -9.63 -30.75 7.48
CA TYR A 279 -9.32 -29.82 6.38
C TYR A 279 -10.28 -28.61 6.32
N ARG A 280 -11.56 -28.81 6.64
CA ARG A 280 -12.54 -27.71 6.74
C ARG A 280 -12.18 -26.69 7.82
N ARG A 281 -11.60 -27.14 8.95
CA ARG A 281 -11.15 -26.22 10.01
C ARG A 281 -10.01 -25.32 9.57
N LEU A 282 -9.16 -25.79 8.65
CA LEU A 282 -8.07 -25.00 8.07
C LEU A 282 -8.60 -23.90 7.13
N THR A 283 -9.64 -24.20 6.35
CA THR A 283 -10.16 -23.29 5.32
C THR A 283 -11.31 -22.40 5.77
N ARG A 284 -11.93 -22.70 6.92
CA ARG A 284 -13.10 -21.98 7.44
C ARG A 284 -12.80 -21.20 8.71
N ILE A 285 -11.83 -20.29 8.63
CA ILE A 285 -11.59 -19.30 9.68
C ILE A 285 -12.47 -18.08 9.38
N PRO A 286 -13.36 -17.65 10.29
CA PRO A 286 -14.19 -16.47 10.08
C PRO A 286 -13.32 -15.20 10.02
N ALA A 287 -13.82 -14.16 9.35
CA ALA A 287 -13.15 -12.86 9.32
C ALA A 287 -13.01 -12.33 10.76
N PRO A 288 -11.80 -11.92 11.20
CA PRO A 288 -11.58 -11.44 12.56
C PRO A 288 -12.44 -10.21 12.87
N GLN A 289 -13.05 -10.19 14.05
CA GLN A 289 -13.76 -9.02 14.59
C GLN A 289 -12.97 -8.48 15.79
N PRO A 290 -11.93 -7.66 15.56
CA PRO A 290 -11.03 -7.23 16.62
C PRO A 290 -11.72 -6.31 17.61
N THR A 291 -11.50 -6.57 18.89
CA THR A 291 -11.98 -5.76 20.01
C THR A 291 -10.86 -5.55 21.02
N LEU A 292 -10.94 -4.49 21.82
CA LEU A 292 -10.00 -4.27 22.92
C LEU A 292 -10.43 -5.12 24.12
N PHE A 293 -9.53 -5.94 24.64
CA PHE A 293 -9.76 -6.74 25.84
C PHE A 293 -8.52 -6.82 26.73
N TYR A 294 -8.75 -7.00 28.03
CA TYR A 294 -7.67 -7.18 29.01
C TYR A 294 -7.09 -8.59 28.93
N VAL A 295 -5.77 -8.69 28.73
CA VAL A 295 -5.06 -9.97 28.56
C VAL A 295 -5.22 -10.87 29.79
N ARG A 296 -5.18 -10.30 31.01
CA ARG A 296 -5.37 -11.05 32.26
C ARG A 296 -6.70 -11.81 32.30
N ARG A 297 -7.81 -11.10 32.08
CA ARG A 297 -9.16 -11.69 32.08
C ARG A 297 -9.32 -12.74 30.99
N PHE A 298 -8.73 -12.50 29.82
CA PHE A 298 -8.73 -13.44 28.71
C PHE A 298 -7.98 -14.74 29.03
N LEU A 299 -6.77 -14.65 29.60
CA LEU A 299 -5.97 -15.83 29.97
C LEU A 299 -6.66 -16.63 31.08
N ASP A 300 -7.22 -15.98 32.10
CA ASP A 300 -7.95 -16.64 33.18
C ASP A 300 -9.14 -17.45 32.66
N ARG A 301 -9.90 -16.87 31.72
CA ARG A 301 -11.03 -17.54 31.06
C ARG A 301 -10.56 -18.72 30.21
N THR A 302 -9.52 -18.53 29.42
CA THR A 302 -8.97 -19.55 28.52
C THR A 302 -8.40 -20.74 29.29
N LEU A 303 -7.74 -20.50 30.43
CA LEU A 303 -7.22 -21.55 31.30
C LEU A 303 -8.33 -22.40 31.92
N ARG A 304 -9.41 -21.78 32.40
CA ARG A 304 -10.59 -22.53 32.91
C ARG A 304 -11.20 -23.45 31.86
N LEU A 305 -11.16 -23.07 30.58
CA LEU A 305 -11.66 -23.88 29.47
C LEU A 305 -10.68 -24.98 29.04
N ALA A 306 -9.37 -24.71 29.10
CA ALA A 306 -8.33 -25.68 28.71
C ALA A 306 -8.13 -26.78 29.75
N LEU A 307 -8.24 -26.42 31.04
CA LEU A 307 -7.88 -27.25 32.18
C LEU A 307 -8.99 -27.24 33.23
N PRO A 308 -10.13 -27.92 32.99
CA PRO A 308 -11.23 -27.97 33.97
C PRO A 308 -10.79 -28.58 35.31
N ASP A 309 -9.94 -29.60 35.25
CA ASP A 309 -9.51 -30.40 36.40
C ASP A 309 -8.41 -29.73 37.25
N VAL A 310 -7.74 -28.68 36.74
CA VAL A 310 -6.69 -27.95 37.47
C VAL A 310 -7.29 -26.89 38.41
N VAL A 311 -8.53 -26.45 38.16
CA VAL A 311 -9.18 -25.34 38.90
C VAL A 311 -10.22 -25.84 39.92
N GLY A 312 -10.52 -27.15 39.98
CA GLY A 312 -11.43 -27.68 40.98
C GLY A 312 -11.34 -29.19 41.16
N THR A 313 -10.60 -29.64 42.18
CA THR A 313 -11.00 -30.68 43.13
C THR A 313 -9.92 -30.86 44.19
N THR A 314 -10.39 -31.02 45.43
CA THR A 314 -9.61 -31.08 46.68
C THR A 314 -9.17 -32.51 47.02
N ASP A 315 -9.00 -33.39 46.04
CA ASP A 315 -8.53 -34.77 46.26
C ASP A 315 -7.55 -35.17 45.15
N GLY A 316 -6.25 -35.17 45.49
CA GLY A 316 -5.24 -35.95 44.77
C GLY A 316 -4.50 -35.28 43.61
N SER A 317 -3.74 -34.22 43.91
CA SER A 317 -2.55 -33.73 43.17
C SER A 317 -2.71 -33.28 41.69
N PRO A 318 -2.70 -31.96 41.39
CA PRO A 318 -2.54 -31.51 40.02
C PRO A 318 -1.12 -31.86 39.54
N HIS A 319 -1.01 -32.67 38.49
CA HIS A 319 0.28 -33.06 37.89
C HIS A 319 0.96 -31.90 37.12
N ILE A 320 0.24 -30.78 36.91
CA ILE A 320 0.70 -29.62 36.12
C ILE A 320 0.42 -28.31 36.87
N THR A 321 1.45 -27.49 37.07
CA THR A 321 1.38 -26.13 37.64
C THR A 321 1.39 -25.08 36.53
N VAL A 322 0.54 -24.04 36.63
CA VAL A 322 0.48 -22.95 35.65
C VAL A 322 0.89 -21.62 36.29
N ASP A 323 1.95 -21.00 35.78
CA ASP A 323 2.46 -19.71 36.22
C ASP A 323 2.13 -18.62 35.17
N ILE A 324 1.54 -17.50 35.60
CA ILE A 324 1.16 -16.38 34.72
C ILE A 324 1.89 -15.10 35.16
N ASP A 325 2.63 -14.47 34.25
CA ASP A 325 3.31 -13.18 34.46
C ASP A 325 2.88 -12.20 33.35
N ILE A 326 2.24 -11.08 33.72
CA ILE A 326 1.71 -10.10 32.76
C ILE A 326 2.29 -8.74 33.09
N ARG A 327 2.87 -8.06 32.09
CA ARG A 327 3.55 -6.76 32.28
C ARG A 327 3.19 -5.76 31.17
N PRO A 328 2.54 -4.64 31.48
CA PRO A 328 1.95 -4.26 32.78
C PRO A 328 0.70 -5.08 33.13
N ASP A 329 0.24 -5.05 34.38
CA ASP A 329 -0.90 -5.85 34.85
C ASP A 329 -2.22 -5.57 34.13
N ASP A 330 -2.37 -4.35 33.61
CA ASP A 330 -3.51 -3.84 32.86
C ASP A 330 -3.30 -3.91 31.33
N LEU A 331 -2.41 -4.79 30.85
CA LEU A 331 -2.15 -5.01 29.42
C LEU A 331 -3.45 -5.27 28.63
N ILE A 332 -3.66 -4.44 27.61
CA ILE A 332 -4.79 -4.53 26.67
C ILE A 332 -4.26 -5.04 25.33
N LEU A 333 -5.04 -5.92 24.68
CA LEU A 333 -4.76 -6.43 23.35
C LEU A 333 -5.92 -6.06 22.40
N TYR A 334 -5.58 -5.63 21.18
CA TYR A 334 -6.54 -5.41 20.09
C TYR A 334 -6.56 -6.63 19.16
N ALA A 335 -7.50 -7.55 19.39
CA ALA A 335 -7.64 -8.75 18.57
C ALA A 335 -9.06 -9.33 18.70
N ASP A 336 -9.40 -10.34 17.89
CA ASP A 336 -10.63 -11.10 18.08
C ASP A 336 -10.44 -12.10 19.23
N GLU A 337 -11.06 -11.82 20.38
CA GLU A 337 -10.92 -12.62 21.61
C GLU A 337 -11.20 -14.11 21.36
N ASN A 338 -12.20 -14.46 20.54
CA ASN A 338 -12.59 -15.85 20.30
C ASN A 338 -11.55 -16.58 19.45
N LEU A 339 -11.07 -15.94 18.40
CA LEU A 339 -10.03 -16.51 17.52
C LEU A 339 -8.71 -16.69 18.27
N ILE A 340 -8.29 -15.70 19.07
CA ILE A 340 -7.07 -15.82 19.88
C ILE A 340 -7.26 -16.85 21.00
N SER A 341 -8.46 -16.97 21.58
CA SER A 341 -8.77 -18.06 22.53
C SER A 341 -8.53 -19.42 21.88
N GLN A 342 -8.97 -19.63 20.64
CA GLN A 342 -8.72 -20.88 19.92
C GLN A 342 -7.23 -21.19 19.73
N VAL A 343 -6.42 -20.17 19.42
CA VAL A 343 -4.95 -20.30 19.32
C VAL A 343 -4.35 -20.74 20.65
N VAL A 344 -4.66 -20.02 21.73
CA VAL A 344 -4.10 -20.28 23.06
C VAL A 344 -4.57 -21.63 23.61
N LEU A 345 -5.85 -21.99 23.43
CA LEU A 345 -6.37 -23.32 23.79
C LEU A 345 -5.59 -24.45 23.08
N ASN A 346 -5.27 -24.26 21.81
CA ASN A 346 -4.51 -25.25 21.05
C ASN A 346 -3.07 -25.38 21.56
N LEU A 347 -2.42 -24.26 21.92
CA LEU A 347 -1.09 -24.28 22.54
C LEU A 347 -1.10 -24.94 23.92
N LEU A 348 -2.09 -24.63 24.75
CA LEU A 348 -2.23 -25.23 26.08
C LEU A 348 -2.47 -26.74 26.01
N ARG A 349 -3.34 -27.20 25.08
CA ARG A 349 -3.53 -28.64 24.85
C ARG A 349 -2.25 -29.32 24.37
N ASN A 350 -1.51 -28.67 23.47
CA ASN A 350 -0.22 -29.19 23.00
C ASN A 350 0.79 -29.31 24.14
N ALA A 351 0.85 -28.32 25.04
CA ALA A 351 1.70 -28.31 26.23
C ALA A 351 1.35 -29.45 27.19
N VAL A 352 0.07 -29.62 27.54
CA VAL A 352 -0.40 -30.72 28.41
C VAL A 352 -0.03 -32.09 27.83
N GLN A 353 -0.22 -32.27 26.53
CA GLN A 353 0.15 -33.51 25.86
C GLN A 353 1.67 -33.73 25.79
N ALA A 354 2.47 -32.66 25.68
CA ALA A 354 3.92 -32.75 25.64
C ALA A 354 4.53 -33.09 27.01
N ILE A 355 3.89 -32.64 28.09
CA ILE A 355 4.23 -32.99 29.48
C ILE A 355 3.94 -34.47 29.75
N GLY A 356 2.80 -34.97 29.27
CA GLY A 356 2.38 -36.37 29.46
C GLY A 356 1.83 -36.64 30.86
N ALA A 357 1.11 -37.77 31.02
CA ALA A 357 0.47 -38.13 32.30
C ALA A 357 1.47 -38.63 33.35
N ASP A 358 2.62 -39.14 32.94
CA ASP A 358 3.60 -39.79 33.82
C ASP A 358 4.57 -38.79 34.49
N ARG A 359 4.48 -37.50 34.14
CA ARG A 359 5.36 -36.45 34.66
C ARG A 359 4.71 -35.74 35.85
N SER A 360 5.33 -35.88 37.02
CA SER A 360 4.81 -35.33 38.29
C SER A 360 5.14 -33.84 38.52
N ASP A 361 6.09 -33.27 37.78
CA ASP A 361 6.55 -31.88 37.88
C ASP A 361 6.14 -31.03 36.65
N GLY A 362 5.00 -31.32 36.03
CA GLY A 362 4.52 -30.57 34.86
C GLY A 362 4.39 -29.07 35.16
N ARG A 363 4.88 -28.23 34.25
CA ARG A 363 4.82 -26.77 34.38
C ARG A 363 4.50 -26.12 33.04
N ILE A 364 3.51 -25.23 33.06
CA ILE A 364 3.21 -24.32 31.96
C ILE A 364 3.43 -22.89 32.46
N ARG A 365 4.20 -22.09 31.72
CA ARG A 365 4.46 -20.69 32.03
C ARG A 365 3.92 -19.81 30.90
N ILE A 366 3.05 -18.87 31.24
CA ILE A 366 2.52 -17.88 30.31
C ILE A 366 3.07 -16.51 30.69
N VAL A 367 3.78 -15.87 29.76
CA VAL A 367 4.30 -14.51 29.95
C VAL A 367 3.70 -13.59 28.90
N ALA A 368 3.05 -12.51 29.30
CA ALA A 368 2.54 -11.51 28.39
C ALA A 368 3.18 -10.15 28.65
N ALA A 369 3.70 -9.49 27.62
CA ALA A 369 4.39 -8.21 27.78
C ALA A 369 4.16 -7.27 26.59
N CYS A 370 4.10 -5.96 26.87
CA CYS A 370 4.23 -4.92 25.85
C CYS A 370 5.73 -4.63 25.59
N ARG A 371 6.12 -4.58 24.31
CA ARG A 371 7.48 -4.26 23.86
C ARG A 371 7.62 -2.74 23.65
N ALA A 372 8.86 -2.30 23.41
CA ALA A 372 9.17 -0.89 23.20
C ALA A 372 8.65 -0.31 21.87
N ASP A 373 8.28 -1.19 20.93
CA ASP A 373 7.67 -0.87 19.64
C ASP A 373 6.13 -0.95 19.70
N ASP A 374 5.55 -0.89 20.90
CA ASP A 374 4.11 -1.04 21.21
C ASP A 374 3.51 -2.41 20.81
N SER A 375 4.32 -3.36 20.33
CA SER A 375 3.86 -4.71 20.04
C SER A 375 3.59 -5.50 21.32
N VAL A 376 2.53 -6.31 21.31
CA VAL A 376 2.18 -7.19 22.43
C VAL A 376 2.67 -8.60 22.13
N GLU A 377 3.37 -9.19 23.10
CA GLU A 377 3.85 -10.57 23.02
C GLU A 377 3.22 -11.44 24.10
N ILE A 378 2.77 -12.64 23.71
CA ILE A 378 2.31 -13.69 24.62
C ILE A 378 3.15 -14.93 24.38
N GLU A 379 3.89 -15.35 25.39
CA GLU A 379 4.73 -16.53 25.41
C GLU A 379 4.02 -17.65 26.17
N VAL A 380 3.90 -18.83 25.57
CA VAL A 380 3.40 -20.04 26.22
C VAL A 380 4.54 -21.04 26.23
N SER A 381 5.04 -21.35 27.42
CA SER A 381 6.16 -22.26 27.64
C SER A 381 5.76 -23.50 28.42
N ASP A 382 6.31 -24.65 28.06
CA ASP A 382 6.10 -25.90 28.78
C ASP A 382 7.42 -26.66 29.02
N ASN A 383 7.44 -27.50 30.05
CA ASN A 383 8.56 -28.38 30.38
C ASN A 383 8.36 -29.83 29.88
N GLY A 384 7.57 -30.01 28.82
CA GLY A 384 7.38 -31.29 28.17
C GLY A 384 8.60 -31.76 27.38
N ALA A 385 8.41 -32.83 26.61
CA ALA A 385 9.47 -33.34 25.73
C ALA A 385 9.91 -32.25 24.72
N PRO A 386 11.23 -31.98 24.58
CA PRO A 386 11.71 -30.96 23.66
C PRO A 386 11.41 -31.33 22.21
N ILE A 387 11.15 -30.32 21.39
CA ILE A 387 10.90 -30.50 19.96
C ILE A 387 12.25 -30.68 19.22
N PRO A 388 12.47 -31.79 18.50
CA PRO A 388 13.68 -31.98 17.69
C PRO A 388 13.84 -30.89 16.62
N PRO A 389 15.07 -30.47 16.26
CA PRO A 389 15.31 -29.38 15.31
C PRO A 389 14.73 -29.63 13.91
N ASP A 390 14.77 -30.87 13.44
CA ASP A 390 14.21 -31.34 12.17
C ASP A 390 12.67 -31.26 12.15
N VAL A 391 12.04 -31.49 13.30
CA VAL A 391 10.58 -31.39 13.48
C VAL A 391 10.16 -29.92 13.57
N ALA A 392 10.97 -29.06 14.22
CA ALA A 392 10.69 -27.65 14.45
C ALA A 392 10.41 -26.85 13.17
N GLU A 393 11.05 -27.18 12.05
CA GLU A 393 10.82 -26.54 10.76
C GLU A 393 9.43 -26.86 10.17
N HIS A 394 8.86 -28.00 10.53
CA HIS A 394 7.66 -28.55 9.92
C HIS A 394 6.41 -28.47 10.82
N ILE A 395 6.53 -28.08 12.09
CA ILE A 395 5.41 -28.07 13.06
C ILE A 395 4.21 -27.20 12.67
N PHE A 396 4.41 -26.21 11.79
CA PHE A 396 3.34 -25.34 11.28
C PHE A 396 2.79 -25.79 9.93
N THR A 397 3.35 -26.84 9.34
CA THR A 397 2.88 -27.42 8.08
C THR A 397 1.58 -28.19 8.34
N PRO A 398 0.50 -27.94 7.56
CA PRO A 398 -0.75 -28.69 7.71
C PRO A 398 -0.53 -30.21 7.61
N PHE A 399 -1.24 -30.98 8.43
CA PHE A 399 -1.19 -32.45 8.51
C PHE A 399 0.11 -33.05 9.03
N PHE A 400 1.10 -32.22 9.38
CA PHE A 400 2.32 -32.69 10.03
C PHE A 400 2.04 -32.98 11.52
N THR A 401 2.32 -34.21 11.95
CA THR A 401 2.17 -34.64 13.34
C THR A 401 3.18 -35.74 13.65
N THR A 402 3.76 -35.71 14.84
CA THR A 402 4.59 -36.79 15.38
C THR A 402 3.81 -37.69 16.35
N LYS A 403 2.53 -37.38 16.61
CA LYS A 403 1.67 -38.05 17.59
C LYS A 403 0.68 -39.00 16.90
N SER A 404 0.53 -40.21 17.43
CA SER A 404 -0.47 -41.19 17.00
C SER A 404 -1.89 -40.66 17.27
N GLY A 405 -2.70 -40.50 16.22
CA GLY A 405 -4.08 -39.98 16.32
C GLY A 405 -4.21 -38.44 16.31
N GLY A 406 -3.11 -37.70 16.18
CA GLY A 406 -3.15 -36.25 16.01
C GLY A 406 -3.58 -35.86 14.59
N SER A 407 -4.49 -34.89 14.47
CA SER A 407 -4.93 -34.36 13.15
C SER A 407 -3.84 -33.58 12.41
N GLY A 408 -2.82 -33.05 13.12
CA GLY A 408 -1.75 -32.23 12.53
C GLY A 408 -2.19 -30.85 12.03
N ILE A 409 -3.38 -30.38 12.43
CA ILE A 409 -3.97 -29.13 11.94
C ILE A 409 -3.96 -28.01 12.98
N GLY A 410 -3.80 -28.33 14.26
CA GLY A 410 -3.92 -27.33 15.33
C GLY A 410 -2.95 -26.15 15.17
N LEU A 411 -1.66 -26.42 14.98
CA LEU A 411 -0.64 -25.37 14.84
C LEU A 411 -0.72 -24.62 13.51
N SER A 412 -1.12 -25.28 12.42
CA SER A 412 -1.31 -24.62 11.12
C SER A 412 -2.52 -23.68 11.13
N VAL A 413 -3.63 -24.08 11.77
CA VAL A 413 -4.79 -23.20 12.03
C VAL A 413 -4.39 -22.05 12.94
N ALA A 414 -3.63 -22.30 14.00
CA ALA A 414 -3.15 -21.24 14.88
C ALA A 414 -2.32 -20.20 14.13
N ARG A 415 -1.44 -20.65 13.22
CA ARG A 415 -0.65 -19.76 12.35
C ARG A 415 -1.52 -18.95 11.40
N GLN A 416 -2.54 -19.56 10.82
CA GLN A 416 -3.46 -18.87 9.92
C GLN A 416 -4.31 -17.82 10.64
N ILE A 417 -4.81 -18.14 11.84
CA ILE A 417 -5.55 -17.19 12.69
C ILE A 417 -4.66 -15.98 13.05
N MET A 418 -3.42 -16.23 13.47
CA MET A 418 -2.47 -15.16 13.81
C MET A 418 -2.20 -14.27 12.60
N ARG A 419 -1.98 -14.85 11.42
CA ARG A 419 -1.76 -14.11 10.17
C ARG A 419 -2.96 -13.22 9.80
N LEU A 420 -4.18 -13.78 9.87
CA LEU A 420 -5.41 -13.02 9.60
C LEU A 420 -5.64 -11.90 10.62
N SER A 421 -5.15 -12.06 11.85
CA SER A 421 -5.23 -11.05 12.91
C SER A 421 -4.09 -10.01 12.83
N GLY A 422 -3.24 -10.04 11.79
CA GLY A 422 -2.10 -9.14 11.62
C GLY A 422 -0.88 -9.48 12.50
N GLY A 423 -0.92 -10.59 13.24
CA GLY A 423 0.14 -11.04 14.13
C GLY A 423 0.95 -12.22 13.58
N ALA A 424 1.85 -12.75 14.41
CA ALA A 424 2.70 -13.89 14.07
C ALA A 424 2.81 -14.90 15.22
N ILE A 425 2.97 -16.17 14.89
CA ILE A 425 3.31 -17.25 15.82
C ILE A 425 4.67 -17.85 15.43
N SER A 426 5.52 -18.11 16.41
CA SER A 426 6.81 -18.75 16.21
C SER A 426 7.17 -19.67 17.37
N LEU A 427 8.05 -20.65 17.12
CA LEU A 427 8.70 -21.43 18.16
C LEU A 427 10.04 -20.76 18.47
N LYS A 428 10.31 -20.45 19.74
CA LYS A 428 11.62 -19.93 20.14
C LYS A 428 12.67 -21.02 20.07
N ARG A 429 13.92 -20.60 19.83
CA ARG A 429 15.06 -21.52 19.89
C ARG A 429 15.15 -22.18 21.27
N PRO A 430 15.63 -23.43 21.37
CA PRO A 430 15.79 -24.12 22.64
C PRO A 430 16.54 -23.24 23.65
N SER A 431 15.92 -22.99 24.80
CA SER A 431 16.54 -22.27 25.92
C SER A 431 17.38 -23.25 26.76
N PRO A 432 18.45 -22.80 27.44
CA PRO A 432 19.17 -23.60 28.44
C PRO A 432 18.26 -24.19 29.52
N ASP A 433 17.12 -23.56 29.77
CA ASP A 433 16.13 -23.96 30.77
C ASP A 433 15.32 -25.21 30.37
N GLY A 434 15.52 -25.72 29.15
CA GLY A 434 14.85 -26.93 28.64
C GLY A 434 13.36 -26.76 28.33
N LEU A 435 12.86 -25.52 28.33
CA LEU A 435 11.46 -25.20 28.04
C LEU A 435 11.21 -25.08 26.54
N THR A 436 10.08 -25.60 26.09
CA THR A 436 9.55 -25.37 24.73
C THR A 436 8.67 -24.13 24.80
N THR A 437 9.02 -23.06 24.06
CA THR A 437 8.28 -21.77 24.13
C THR A 437 7.72 -21.37 22.77
N PHE A 438 6.40 -21.26 22.69
CA PHE A 438 5.71 -20.63 21.57
C PHE A 438 5.49 -19.14 21.85
N LEU A 439 5.83 -18.29 20.89
CA LEU A 439 5.68 -16.85 20.95
C LEU A 439 4.59 -16.40 19.98
N LEU A 440 3.54 -15.77 20.52
CA LEU A 440 2.53 -15.01 19.79
C LEU A 440 2.92 -13.53 19.82
N ARG A 441 2.98 -12.87 18.67
CA ARG A 441 3.24 -11.44 18.54
C ARG A 441 2.08 -10.75 17.86
N PHE A 442 1.65 -9.63 18.41
CA PHE A 442 0.57 -8.78 17.91
C PHE A 442 1.11 -7.37 17.66
N PRO A 443 0.72 -6.72 16.55
CA PRO A 443 1.15 -5.36 16.22
C PRO A 443 0.50 -4.29 17.10
#